data_AF-A0A0D1WXJ0-F1
#
_entry.id   AF-A0A0D1WXJ0-F1
#
_cell.length_a   1.000
_cell.length_b   1.000
_cell.length_c   1.000
_cell.angle_alpha   90.00
_cell.angle_beta   90.00
_cell.angle_gamma   90.00
#
_symmetry.space_group_name_H-M   'P 1'
#
loop_
_entity.id
_entity.type
_entity.pdbx_description
1 polymer ?
#
loop_
_entity_poly.entity_id
_entity_poly.type
_entity_poly.pdbx_seq_one_letter_code
_entity_poly.pdbx_strand_id
1 'polypeptide(L)'
;MTRKDTDKKRLKEKAQDLVRDRADVVVDPDETTGEDNFIYEKWPDVCGVVVDKGSENGFVQITGGGKPAQRINTGDGASGFAKIDIHNGQSCMLYGRPTVLYIRPRSS
;
A
#
# COMPACT_ATOMS: atom_id res chain seq x y z
N MET A 1 -12.19 12.86 7.37
CA MET A 1 -11.31 13.60 8.30
C MET A 1 -9.92 13.64 7.70
N THR A 2 -9.24 14.77 7.70
CA THR A 2 -7.86 14.86 7.19
C THR A 2 -6.90 14.17 8.16
N ARG A 3 -6.14 13.17 7.70
CA ARG A 3 -5.09 12.51 8.50
C ARG A 3 -4.08 13.53 9.03
N LYS A 4 -3.59 13.31 10.25
CA LYS A 4 -2.57 14.17 10.87
C LYS A 4 -1.25 14.05 10.11
N ASP A 5 -0.55 15.16 9.93
CA ASP A 5 0.74 15.18 9.23
C ASP A 5 1.78 14.25 9.83
N THR A 6 1.73 14.02 11.16
CA THR A 6 2.60 13.07 11.84
C THR A 6 2.38 11.64 11.36
N ASP A 7 1.15 11.23 11.08
CA ASP A 7 0.83 9.87 10.66
C ASP A 7 1.20 9.67 9.19
N LYS A 8 1.00 10.70 8.35
CA LYS A 8 1.47 10.72 6.96
C LYS A 8 2.98 10.57 6.87
N LYS A 9 3.70 11.36 7.69
CA LYS A 9 5.16 11.33 7.77
C LYS A 9 5.67 9.95 8.20
N ARG A 10 5.08 9.35 9.23
CA ARG A 10 5.46 8.01 9.72
C ARG A 10 5.27 6.93 8.66
N LEU A 11 4.14 6.95 7.94
CA LEU A 11 3.89 6.00 6.86
C LEU A 11 4.95 6.15 5.75
N LYS A 12 5.25 7.38 5.35
CA LYS A 12 6.27 7.68 4.33
C LYS A 12 7.66 7.25 4.72
N GLU A 13 8.11 7.61 5.93
CA GLU A 13 9.41 7.19 6.47
C GLU A 13 9.50 5.67 6.52
N LYS A 14 8.45 4.99 7.00
CA LYS A 14 8.45 3.53 7.05
C LYS A 14 8.49 2.89 5.67
N ALA A 15 7.76 3.44 4.71
CA ALA A 15 7.79 2.94 3.34
C ALA A 15 9.17 3.11 2.71
N GLN A 16 9.82 4.26 2.93
CA GLN A 16 11.18 4.53 2.48
C GLN A 16 12.20 3.56 3.12
N ASP A 17 12.10 3.32 4.43
CA ASP A 17 12.94 2.35 5.13
C ASP A 17 12.81 0.94 4.55
N LEU A 18 11.58 0.51 4.23
CA LEU A 18 11.28 -0.82 3.69
C LEU A 18 11.82 -1.04 2.27
N VAL A 19 12.14 0.04 1.54
CA VAL A 19 12.71 -0.02 0.18
C VAL A 19 14.09 0.60 0.08
N ARG A 20 14.73 0.94 1.21
CA ARG A 20 16.01 1.66 1.23
C ARG A 20 17.11 0.99 0.41
N ASP A 21 17.13 -0.34 0.42
CA ASP A 21 18.16 -1.14 -0.27
C ASP A 21 17.73 -1.53 -1.71
N ARG A 22 16.62 -0.97 -2.20
CA ARG A 22 16.06 -1.22 -3.54
C ARG A 22 16.22 0.02 -4.42
N ALA A 23 17.27 0.02 -5.25
CA ALA A 23 17.56 1.13 -6.17
C ALA A 23 16.62 1.20 -7.39
N ASP A 24 15.91 0.12 -7.69
CA ASP A 24 15.04 -0.05 -8.84
C ASP A 24 13.59 0.39 -8.58
N VAL A 25 13.27 0.92 -7.39
CA VAL A 25 11.92 1.36 -7.03
C VAL A 25 11.92 2.72 -6.35
N VAL A 26 10.73 3.32 -6.28
CA VAL A 26 10.43 4.54 -5.53
C VAL A 26 9.12 4.37 -4.78
N VAL A 27 8.99 5.06 -3.64
CA VAL A 27 7.71 5.19 -2.93
C VAL A 27 6.97 6.39 -3.49
N ASP A 28 5.66 6.25 -3.70
CA ASP A 28 4.82 7.37 -4.13
C ASP A 28 4.94 8.55 -3.15
N PRO A 29 4.88 9.80 -3.64
CA PRO A 29 5.05 10.97 -2.79
C PRO A 29 3.88 11.16 -1.83
N ASP A 30 2.68 10.76 -2.25
CA ASP A 30 1.40 10.95 -1.60
C ASP A 30 0.73 9.62 -1.26
N GLU A 31 0.10 9.56 -0.09
CA GLU A 31 -0.68 8.40 0.34
C GLU A 31 -1.99 8.30 -0.46
N THR A 32 -2.43 7.06 -0.70
CA THR A 32 -3.75 6.76 -1.24
C THR A 32 -4.61 6.21 -0.12
N THR A 33 -5.80 6.76 0.07
CA THR A 33 -6.79 6.20 0.99
C THR A 33 -7.98 5.71 0.19
N GLY A 34 -8.44 4.48 0.46
CA GLY A 34 -9.72 4.01 -0.06
C GLY A 34 -10.84 4.90 0.48
N GLU A 35 -11.82 5.23 -0.35
CA GLU A 35 -12.96 6.07 0.02
C GLU A 35 -14.26 5.35 -0.33
N ASP A 36 -14.33 4.05 -0.03
CA ASP A 36 -15.37 3.12 -0.51
C ASP A 36 -15.54 3.10 -2.04
N ASN A 37 -14.56 3.69 -2.73
CA ASN A 37 -14.37 3.62 -4.16
C ASN A 37 -13.48 2.42 -4.50
N PHE A 38 -13.74 1.81 -5.64
CA PHE A 38 -12.94 0.68 -6.10
C PHE A 38 -11.60 1.17 -6.66
N ILE A 39 -10.60 1.36 -5.79
CA ILE A 39 -9.23 1.67 -6.20
C ILE A 39 -8.53 0.37 -6.59
N TYR A 40 -8.00 0.36 -7.80
CA TYR A 40 -7.39 -0.80 -8.43
C TYR A 40 -6.09 -0.39 -9.11
N GLU A 41 -4.98 -0.96 -8.66
CA GLU A 41 -3.64 -0.76 -9.24
C GLU A 41 -3.06 -2.12 -9.66
N LYS A 42 -2.17 -2.15 -10.65
CA LYS A 42 -1.66 -3.42 -11.20
C LYS A 42 -0.16 -3.38 -11.49
N TRP A 43 0.45 -4.55 -11.54
CA TRP A 43 1.79 -4.69 -12.12
C TRP A 43 1.74 -4.39 -13.64
N PRO A 44 2.75 -3.73 -14.23
CA PRO A 44 4.00 -3.24 -13.61
C PRO A 44 3.90 -1.83 -13.01
N ASP A 45 2.77 -1.14 -13.14
CA ASP A 45 2.61 0.27 -12.71
C ASP A 45 2.85 0.46 -11.21
N VAL A 46 2.48 -0.56 -10.42
CA VAL A 46 2.87 -0.73 -9.01
C VAL A 46 3.52 -2.10 -8.81
N CYS A 47 4.55 -2.15 -7.96
CA CYS A 47 5.30 -3.36 -7.64
C CYS A 47 5.25 -3.74 -6.15
N GLY A 48 4.62 -2.89 -5.34
CA GLY A 48 4.39 -3.17 -3.93
C GLY A 48 3.46 -2.13 -3.31
N VAL A 49 3.03 -2.42 -2.09
CA VAL A 49 2.18 -1.53 -1.30
C VAL A 49 2.60 -1.60 0.16
N VAL A 50 2.68 -0.44 0.81
CA VAL A 50 2.89 -0.31 2.25
C VAL A 50 1.59 0.19 2.86
N VAL A 51 1.05 -0.60 3.77
CA VAL A 51 -0.26 -0.40 4.39
C VAL A 51 -0.06 0.13 5.81
N ASP A 52 -0.76 1.22 6.15
CA ASP A 52 -0.96 1.62 7.53
C ASP A 52 -2.08 0.79 8.14
N LYS A 53 -1.75 -0.15 9.03
CA LYS A 53 -2.75 -1.02 9.66
C LYS A 53 -3.67 -0.26 10.62
N GLY A 54 -3.21 0.89 11.13
CA GLY A 54 -3.98 1.75 12.02
C GLY A 54 -4.89 2.74 11.30
N SER A 55 -4.96 2.70 9.96
CA SER A 55 -5.94 3.50 9.22
C SER A 55 -7.37 3.04 9.47
N GLU A 56 -8.34 3.74 8.87
CA GLU A 56 -9.76 3.39 9.00
C GLU A 56 -10.07 1.96 8.51
N ASN A 57 -11.23 1.45 8.94
CA ASN A 57 -11.66 0.07 8.69
C ASN A 57 -11.71 -0.24 7.20
N GLY A 58 -11.05 -1.32 6.82
CA GLY A 58 -10.92 -1.74 5.42
C GLY A 58 -9.91 -2.86 5.25
N PHE A 59 -9.54 -3.12 4.00
CA PHE A 59 -8.46 -4.04 3.69
C PHE A 59 -7.83 -3.77 2.33
N VAL A 60 -6.57 -4.18 2.23
CA VAL A 60 -5.79 -4.24 1.01
C VAL A 60 -5.72 -5.69 0.57
N GLN A 61 -6.05 -5.97 -0.69
CA GLN A 61 -6.01 -7.32 -1.25
C GLN A 61 -5.16 -7.36 -2.52
N ILE A 62 -4.23 -8.31 -2.58
CA ILE A 62 -3.45 -8.62 -3.78
C ILE A 62 -3.96 -9.93 -4.38
N THR A 63 -4.33 -9.93 -5.66
CA THR A 63 -4.82 -11.12 -6.38
C THR A 63 -4.24 -11.21 -7.78
N GLY A 64 -4.39 -12.36 -8.46
CA GLY A 64 -3.97 -12.55 -9.85
C GLY A 64 -2.62 -13.28 -9.99
N GLY A 65 -2.11 -13.34 -11.23
CA GLY A 65 -0.79 -13.92 -11.54
C GLY A 65 -0.62 -15.40 -11.22
N GLY A 66 -1.73 -16.14 -11.04
CA GLY A 66 -1.69 -17.54 -10.59
C GLY A 66 -1.17 -17.75 -9.16
N LYS A 67 -1.10 -16.68 -8.35
CA LYS A 67 -0.60 -16.71 -6.97
C LYS A 67 -1.74 -16.69 -5.95
N PRO A 68 -1.53 -17.22 -4.73
CA PRO A 68 -2.50 -17.10 -3.65
C PRO A 68 -2.85 -15.64 -3.36
N ALA A 69 -4.11 -15.38 -3.06
CA ALA A 69 -4.54 -14.05 -2.64
C ALA A 69 -3.88 -13.68 -1.30
N GLN A 70 -3.40 -12.44 -1.21
CA GLN A 70 -2.87 -11.88 0.04
C GLN A 70 -3.78 -10.76 0.50
N ARG A 71 -3.99 -10.64 1.82
CA ARG A 71 -4.87 -9.63 2.40
C ARG A 71 -4.28 -9.04 3.68
N ILE A 72 -4.33 -7.72 3.82
CA ILE A 72 -4.06 -6.99 5.06
C ILE A 72 -5.31 -6.22 5.46
N ASN A 73 -5.82 -6.48 6.67
CA ASN A 73 -6.89 -5.69 7.25
C ASN A 73 -6.33 -4.43 7.92
N THR A 74 -7.10 -3.35 7.86
CA THR A 74 -6.85 -2.08 8.54
C THR A 74 -7.98 -1.78 9.52
N GLY A 75 -7.66 -1.03 10.58
CA GLY A 75 -8.61 -0.64 11.61
C GLY A 75 -8.74 -1.65 12.74
N ASP A 76 -9.88 -1.64 13.45
CA ASP A 76 -10.19 -2.49 14.61
C ASP A 76 -9.09 -2.49 15.71
N GLY A 77 -8.48 -1.33 15.95
CA GLY A 77 -7.41 -1.17 16.94
C GLY A 77 -6.06 -1.76 16.54
N ALA A 78 -5.91 -2.24 15.30
CA ALA A 78 -4.62 -2.64 14.76
C ALA A 78 -3.66 -1.43 14.67
N SER A 79 -2.36 -1.72 14.70
CA SER A 79 -1.32 -0.70 14.58
C SER A 79 -0.13 -1.24 13.79
N GLY A 80 0.76 -0.32 13.42
CA GLY A 80 1.96 -0.60 12.66
C GLY A 80 1.73 -0.63 11.15
N PHE A 81 2.76 -1.09 10.45
CA PHE A 81 2.83 -1.04 9.00
C PHE A 81 3.14 -2.42 8.44
N ALA A 82 2.63 -2.71 7.25
CA ALA A 82 2.91 -3.96 6.57
C ALA A 82 3.13 -3.72 5.07
N LYS A 83 4.05 -4.48 4.47
CA LYS A 83 4.37 -4.42 3.04
C LYS A 83 3.90 -5.70 2.36
N ILE A 84 3.32 -5.57 1.17
CA ILE A 84 3.09 -6.68 0.25
C ILE A 84 3.74 -6.33 -1.09
N ASP A 85 4.43 -7.30 -1.68
CA ASP A 85 4.95 -7.19 -3.04
C ASP A 85 3.86 -7.55 -4.06
N ILE A 86 3.82 -6.84 -5.19
CA ILE A 86 2.88 -7.07 -6.29
C ILE A 86 3.70 -7.58 -7.46
N HIS A 87 3.47 -8.83 -7.85
CA HIS A 87 4.22 -9.49 -8.90
C HIS A 87 3.50 -9.44 -10.26
N ASN A 88 4.18 -9.94 -11.29
CA ASN A 88 3.63 -10.07 -12.64
C ASN A 88 2.25 -10.77 -12.61
N GLY A 89 1.27 -10.13 -13.27
CA GLY A 89 -0.11 -10.58 -13.36
C GLY A 89 -0.95 -10.34 -12.10
N GLN A 90 -0.37 -9.80 -11.02
CA GLN A 90 -1.12 -9.42 -9.83
C GLN A 90 -1.61 -7.98 -9.88
N SER A 91 -2.67 -7.72 -9.11
CA SER A 91 -3.25 -6.42 -8.86
C SER A 91 -3.52 -6.20 -7.38
N CYS A 92 -3.53 -4.93 -6.99
CA CYS A 92 -3.83 -4.43 -5.67
C CYS A 92 -5.19 -3.74 -5.65
N MET A 93 -6.00 -4.09 -4.66
CA MET A 93 -7.35 -3.57 -4.46
C MET A 93 -7.48 -3.01 -3.06
N LEU A 94 -8.08 -1.82 -2.94
CA LEU A 94 -8.43 -1.22 -1.66
C LEU A 94 -9.95 -1.33 -1.46
N TYR A 95 -10.37 -1.88 -0.33
CA TYR A 95 -11.78 -2.00 0.07
C TYR A 95 -12.01 -1.35 1.42
N GLY A 96 -13.09 -0.58 1.55
CA GLY A 96 -13.30 0.26 2.73
C GLY A 96 -12.41 1.49 2.67
N ARG A 97 -11.78 1.83 3.80
CA ARG A 97 -10.93 3.02 3.93
C ARG A 97 -9.49 2.75 4.41
N PRO A 98 -8.76 1.78 3.81
CA PRO A 98 -7.35 1.57 4.13
C PRO A 98 -6.50 2.72 3.57
N THR A 99 -5.46 3.14 4.29
CA THR A 99 -4.46 4.09 3.79
C THR A 99 -3.17 3.36 3.43
N VAL A 100 -2.64 3.64 2.24
CA VAL A 100 -1.45 2.99 1.69
C VAL A 100 -0.49 3.98 1.03
N LEU A 101 0.76 3.57 0.88
CA LEU A 101 1.70 4.11 -0.10
C LEU A 101 2.05 3.03 -1.11
N TYR A 102 1.93 3.35 -2.40
CA TYR A 102 2.39 2.46 -3.45
C TYR A 102 3.89 2.55 -3.62
N ILE A 103 4.48 1.42 -4.02
CA ILE A 103 5.86 1.31 -4.44
C ILE A 103 5.83 1.10 -5.95
N ARG A 104 6.48 1.97 -6.70
CA ARG A 104 6.53 1.93 -8.17
C ARG A 104 7.93 1.59 -8.65
N PRO A 105 8.06 0.94 -9.82
CA PRO A 105 9.35 0.86 -10.49
C PRO A 105 9.94 2.27 -10.68
N ARG A 106 11.24 2.42 -10.49
CA ARG A 106 11.94 3.64 -10.85
C ARG A 106 11.98 3.67 -12.38
N SER A 107 11.27 4.62 -12.99
CA SER A 107 11.42 4.89 -14.42
C SER A 107 12.89 5.21 -14.70
N SER A 108 13.48 4.49 -15.65
CA SER A 108 14.83 4.73 -16.16
C SER A 108 14.98 6.12 -16.76
#